data_AF-A0A2V9UH50-F1
#
_entry.id   AF-A0A2V9UH50-F1
#
_cell.length_a   1.000
_cell.length_b   1.000
_cell.length_c   1.000
_cell.angle_alpha   90.00
_cell.angle_beta   90.00
_cell.angle_gamma   90.00
#
_symmetry.space_group_name_H-M   'P 1'
#
loop_
_entity.id
_entity.type
_entity.pdbx_description
1 polymer ?
#
loop_
_entity_poly.entity_id
_entity_poly.type
_entity_poly.pdbx_seq_one_letter_code
_entity_poly.pdbx_strand_id
1 'polypeptide(L)'
;MYVRASKPEASLSAALALDGIIASLFASARKLRVPLPDLRARLRQWMEMQPPDRFLLIEPDEELRRILHAEIGRAVSFPVMSCGIDDCSETVDGAIPVLLPNRVAKVRELLPAGTELLILQVRSVPSSLGGWLPAPSDALVGIASRSGDFLKLARTVLAAAGFHPDSLVLRDARKADWHRGLKQTAAVVCDSLTASELPSGCRAILFALLSESSIAELQSYAEFVNQPIESL
;
A
#
# COMPACT_ATOMS: atom_id res chain seq x y z
N MET A 1 -0.62 -19.74 44.49
CA MET A 1 -1.73 -19.50 43.54
C MET A 1 -1.10 -19.44 42.15
N TYR A 2 -1.30 -20.47 41.31
CA TYR A 2 -0.74 -20.52 39.95
C TYR A 2 -1.70 -19.82 38.98
N VAL A 3 -1.24 -18.78 38.30
CA VAL A 3 -1.98 -18.09 37.22
C VAL A 3 -1.76 -18.87 35.93
N ARG A 4 -2.83 -19.47 35.38
CA ARG A 4 -2.82 -20.04 34.02
C ARG A 4 -2.82 -18.89 33.01
N ALA A 5 -1.83 -18.85 32.14
CA ALA A 5 -1.83 -18.01 30.95
C ALA A 5 -2.90 -18.52 29.97
N SER A 6 -3.87 -17.67 29.66
CA SER A 6 -4.91 -17.94 28.66
C SER A 6 -4.28 -18.00 27.27
N LYS A 7 -4.57 -19.09 26.56
CA LYS A 7 -4.14 -19.36 25.17
C LYS A 7 -5.08 -18.58 24.21
N PRO A 8 -4.63 -18.13 23.02
CA PRO A 8 -5.48 -17.37 22.11
C PRO A 8 -6.52 -18.31 21.47
N GLU A 9 -7.80 -18.14 21.79
CA GLU A 9 -8.92 -18.96 21.28
C GLU A 9 -9.44 -18.54 19.88
N ALA A 10 -8.95 -17.42 19.32
CA ALA A 10 -9.54 -16.84 18.11
C ALA A 10 -9.30 -17.62 16.80
N SER A 11 -8.23 -18.41 16.68
CA SER A 11 -7.90 -19.15 15.44
C SER A 11 -8.61 -20.51 15.33
N LEU A 12 -8.99 -21.12 16.45
CA LEU A 12 -9.64 -22.44 16.48
C LEU A 12 -11.08 -22.40 15.97
N SER A 13 -11.80 -21.28 16.16
CA SER A 13 -13.22 -21.17 15.79
C SER A 13 -13.45 -21.07 14.28
N ALA A 14 -12.61 -20.33 13.55
CA ALA A 14 -12.77 -20.16 12.10
C ALA A 14 -12.43 -21.43 11.32
N ALA A 15 -11.36 -22.12 11.74
CA ALA A 15 -10.95 -23.40 11.14
C ALA A 15 -12.06 -24.46 11.29
N LEU A 16 -12.65 -24.59 12.48
CA LEU A 16 -13.75 -25.53 12.72
C LEU A 16 -15.02 -25.18 11.93
N ALA A 17 -15.33 -23.89 11.77
CA ALA A 17 -16.46 -23.46 10.95
C ALA A 17 -16.25 -23.82 9.47
N LEU A 18 -15.03 -23.61 8.96
CA LEU A 18 -14.64 -23.99 7.60
C LEU A 18 -14.73 -25.50 7.39
N ASP A 19 -14.19 -26.30 8.31
CA ASP A 19 -14.27 -27.76 8.27
C ASP A 19 -15.73 -28.26 8.23
N GLY A 20 -16.62 -27.60 8.97
CA GLY A 20 -18.06 -27.87 8.95
C GLY A 20 -18.69 -27.62 7.57
N ILE A 21 -18.35 -26.50 6.93
CA ILE A 21 -18.82 -26.17 5.57
C ILE A 21 -18.30 -27.20 4.58
N ILE A 22 -17.01 -27.53 4.63
CA ILE A 22 -16.38 -28.54 3.76
C ILE A 22 -17.06 -29.90 3.95
N ALA A 23 -17.30 -30.33 5.19
CA ALA A 23 -18.01 -31.58 5.49
C ALA A 23 -19.43 -31.58 4.91
N SER A 24 -20.15 -30.45 5.02
CA SER A 24 -21.50 -30.30 4.47
C SER A 24 -21.54 -30.38 2.94
N LEU A 25 -20.52 -29.83 2.27
CA LEU A 25 -20.35 -29.93 0.82
C LEU A 25 -20.17 -31.39 0.40
N PHE A 26 -19.23 -32.11 1.03
CA PHE A 26 -19.01 -33.53 0.72
C PHE A 26 -20.23 -34.40 1.03
N ALA A 27 -20.94 -34.13 2.12
CA ALA A 27 -22.19 -34.83 2.46
C ALA A 27 -23.27 -34.59 1.40
N SER A 28 -23.42 -33.35 0.93
CA SER A 28 -24.40 -32.99 -0.10
C SER A 28 -24.05 -33.60 -1.46
N ALA A 29 -22.78 -33.56 -1.87
CA ALA A 29 -22.31 -34.17 -3.11
C ALA A 29 -22.55 -35.70 -3.14
N ARG A 30 -22.35 -36.38 -2.00
CA ARG A 30 -22.67 -37.82 -1.87
C ARG A 30 -24.16 -38.11 -2.02
N LYS A 31 -25.04 -37.27 -1.43
CA LYS A 31 -26.50 -37.39 -1.61
C LYS A 31 -26.90 -37.26 -3.09
N LEU A 32 -26.22 -36.39 -3.82
CA LEU A 32 -26.40 -36.18 -5.26
C LEU A 32 -25.68 -37.22 -6.13
N ARG A 33 -25.01 -38.23 -5.52
CA ARG A 33 -24.24 -39.28 -6.20
C ARG A 33 -23.15 -38.74 -7.14
N VAL A 34 -22.60 -37.57 -6.84
CA VAL A 34 -21.46 -37.01 -7.58
C VAL A 34 -20.19 -37.81 -7.23
N PRO A 35 -19.45 -38.34 -8.23
CA PRO A 35 -18.17 -39.00 -7.98
C PRO A 35 -17.15 -38.05 -7.33
N LEU A 36 -16.37 -38.57 -6.37
CA LEU A 36 -15.35 -37.79 -5.67
C LEU A 36 -14.29 -37.16 -6.62
N PRO A 37 -13.82 -37.85 -7.70
CA PRO A 37 -12.92 -37.23 -8.67
C PRO A 37 -13.51 -35.99 -9.34
N ASP A 38 -14.79 -36.03 -9.71
CA ASP A 38 -15.47 -34.93 -10.38
C ASP A 38 -15.66 -33.73 -9.46
N LEU A 39 -16.03 -33.97 -8.21
CA LEU A 39 -16.11 -32.92 -7.18
C LEU A 39 -14.75 -32.26 -6.96
N ARG A 40 -13.67 -33.04 -6.88
CA ARG A 40 -12.30 -32.51 -6.72
C ARG A 40 -11.88 -31.68 -7.94
N ALA A 41 -12.18 -32.15 -9.15
CA ALA A 41 -11.89 -31.41 -10.38
C ALA A 41 -12.64 -30.07 -10.40
N ARG A 42 -13.92 -30.07 -10.02
CA ARG A 42 -14.72 -28.84 -9.95
C ARG A 42 -14.25 -27.87 -8.88
N LEU A 43 -13.85 -28.37 -7.70
CA LEU A 43 -13.29 -27.54 -6.64
C LEU A 43 -11.98 -26.88 -7.07
N ARG A 44 -11.08 -27.62 -7.72
CA ARG A 44 -9.84 -27.03 -8.26
C ARG A 44 -10.14 -25.94 -9.27
N GLN A 45 -11.05 -26.22 -10.22
CA GLN A 45 -11.46 -25.22 -11.20
C GLN A 45 -12.00 -23.95 -10.53
N TRP A 46 -12.81 -24.08 -9.48
CA TRP A 46 -13.33 -22.93 -8.72
C TRP A 46 -12.26 -22.19 -7.92
N MET A 47 -11.28 -22.91 -7.36
CA MET A 47 -10.14 -22.31 -6.68
C MET A 47 -9.26 -21.50 -7.64
N GLU A 48 -9.07 -22.00 -8.86
CA GLU A 48 -8.32 -21.30 -9.93
C GLU A 48 -9.02 -20.02 -10.42
N MET A 49 -10.34 -19.92 -10.21
CA MET A 49 -11.16 -18.76 -10.59
C MET A 49 -11.40 -17.78 -9.44
N GLN A 50 -10.77 -17.98 -8.27
CA GLN A 50 -10.93 -17.03 -7.17
C GLN A 50 -10.32 -15.68 -7.55
N PRO A 51 -11.00 -14.57 -7.24
CA PRO A 51 -10.38 -13.26 -7.40
C PRO A 51 -9.20 -13.13 -6.44
N PRO A 52 -8.25 -12.22 -6.71
CA PRO A 52 -7.17 -11.93 -5.76
C PRO A 52 -7.72 -11.56 -4.38
N ASP A 53 -6.95 -11.81 -3.33
CA ASP A 53 -7.33 -11.51 -1.95
C ASP A 53 -6.55 -10.33 -1.34
N ARG A 54 -5.54 -9.82 -2.06
CA ARG A 54 -4.65 -8.73 -1.62
C ARG A 54 -3.97 -7.99 -2.76
N PHE A 55 -3.54 -6.76 -2.49
CA PHE A 55 -2.54 -6.05 -3.27
C PHE A 55 -1.13 -6.49 -2.88
N LEU A 56 -0.26 -6.69 -3.87
CA LEU A 56 1.17 -6.87 -3.66
C LEU A 56 1.94 -5.67 -4.24
N LEU A 57 2.33 -4.74 -3.37
CA LEU A 57 3.17 -3.61 -3.76
C LEU A 57 4.62 -4.07 -4.00
N ILE A 58 5.09 -3.94 -5.24
CA ILE A 58 6.47 -4.26 -5.61
C ILE A 58 7.27 -2.96 -5.73
N GLU A 59 8.14 -2.68 -4.74
CA GLU A 59 9.05 -1.54 -4.78
C GLU A 59 10.39 -1.88 -4.10
N PRO A 60 11.53 -1.83 -4.83
CA PRO A 60 12.82 -2.20 -4.28
C PRO A 60 13.34 -1.23 -3.20
N ASP A 61 13.08 0.08 -3.32
CA ASP A 61 13.51 1.04 -2.30
C ASP A 61 12.67 0.86 -1.02
N GLU A 62 13.31 0.51 0.08
CA GLU A 62 12.63 0.15 1.32
C GLU A 62 11.85 1.34 1.93
N GLU A 63 12.41 2.55 1.91
CA GLU A 63 11.76 3.71 2.52
C GLU A 63 10.58 4.19 1.65
N LEU A 64 10.73 4.19 0.33
CA LEU A 64 9.63 4.46 -0.62
C LEU A 64 8.54 3.39 -0.52
N ARG A 65 8.91 2.12 -0.46
CA ARG A 65 7.96 1.00 -0.28
C ARG A 65 7.13 1.16 0.98
N ARG A 66 7.74 1.56 2.09
CA ARG A 66 7.02 1.83 3.35
C ARG A 66 6.04 2.99 3.19
N ILE A 67 6.46 4.09 2.55
CA ILE A 67 5.59 5.24 2.31
C ILE A 67 4.38 4.85 1.45
N LEU A 68 4.61 4.17 0.33
CA LEU A 68 3.58 3.74 -0.60
C LEU A 68 2.64 2.71 0.04
N HIS A 69 3.17 1.74 0.78
CA HIS A 69 2.37 0.78 1.53
C HIS A 69 1.43 1.49 2.52
N ALA A 70 1.95 2.45 3.28
CA ALA A 70 1.14 3.22 4.23
C ALA A 70 0.10 4.12 3.54
N GLU A 71 0.44 4.69 2.39
CA GLU A 71 -0.48 5.52 1.60
C GLU A 71 -1.63 4.69 1.03
N ILE A 72 -1.33 3.54 0.42
CA ILE A 72 -2.33 2.61 -0.13
C ILE A 72 -3.19 2.03 1.01
N GLY A 73 -2.56 1.54 2.08
CA GLY A 73 -3.28 0.90 3.20
C GLY A 73 -4.21 1.84 3.97
N ARG A 74 -4.02 3.17 3.88
CA ARG A 74 -4.98 4.16 4.40
C ARG A 74 -6.17 4.38 3.47
N ALA A 75 -5.99 4.13 2.17
CA ALA A 75 -6.97 4.43 1.15
C ALA A 75 -7.91 3.26 0.83
N VAL A 76 -7.47 2.02 1.04
CA VAL A 76 -8.24 0.80 0.73
C VAL A 76 -8.48 -0.06 1.95
N SER A 77 -9.59 -0.80 1.96
CA SER A 77 -9.87 -1.87 2.92
C SER A 77 -9.26 -3.21 2.53
N PHE A 78 -8.82 -3.35 1.28
CA PHE A 78 -8.23 -4.56 0.74
C PHE A 78 -6.81 -4.77 1.29
N PRO A 79 -6.45 -5.99 1.73
CA PRO A 79 -5.14 -6.23 2.32
C PRO A 79 -3.99 -5.81 1.40
N VAL A 80 -2.97 -5.17 1.97
CA VAL A 80 -1.78 -4.71 1.24
C VAL A 80 -0.57 -5.44 1.79
N MET A 81 0.14 -6.15 0.93
CA MET A 81 1.48 -6.66 1.20
C MET A 81 2.49 -5.87 0.37
N SER A 82 3.76 -5.91 0.77
CA SER A 82 4.83 -5.29 -0.02
C SER A 82 6.08 -6.14 -0.03
N CYS A 83 6.79 -6.14 -1.16
CA CYS A 83 8.01 -6.92 -1.35
C CYS A 83 9.03 -6.17 -2.21
N GLY A 84 10.27 -6.64 -2.17
CA GLY A 84 11.26 -6.25 -3.17
C GLY A 84 10.97 -6.87 -4.53
N ILE A 85 11.74 -6.48 -5.55
CA ILE A 85 11.60 -7.08 -6.88
C ILE A 85 12.03 -8.56 -6.86
N ASP A 86 13.03 -8.89 -6.07
CA ASP A 86 13.61 -10.24 -6.07
C ASP A 86 12.70 -11.29 -5.41
N ASP A 87 11.76 -10.85 -4.56
CA ASP A 87 10.83 -11.71 -3.82
C ASP A 87 9.43 -11.80 -4.47
N CYS A 88 9.20 -11.12 -5.61
CA CYS A 88 7.85 -10.93 -6.14
C CYS A 88 7.24 -12.21 -6.73
N SER A 89 8.04 -13.10 -7.29
CA SER A 89 7.58 -14.35 -7.91
C SER A 89 7.03 -15.34 -6.88
N GLU A 90 7.55 -15.32 -5.66
CA GLU A 90 7.11 -16.20 -4.57
C GLU A 90 5.86 -15.68 -3.86
N THR A 91 5.59 -14.38 -3.95
CA THR A 91 4.55 -13.68 -3.17
C THR A 91 3.32 -13.29 -3.98
N VAL A 92 3.36 -13.46 -5.31
CA VAL A 92 2.28 -13.06 -6.23
C VAL A 92 1.05 -13.97 -6.19
N ASP A 93 1.17 -15.21 -5.71
CA ASP A 93 0.05 -16.14 -5.70
C ASP A 93 -1.13 -15.58 -4.89
N GLY A 94 -2.34 -15.59 -5.47
CA GLY A 94 -3.53 -14.97 -4.89
C GLY A 94 -3.50 -13.44 -4.75
N ALA A 95 -2.47 -12.75 -5.25
CA ALA A 95 -2.34 -11.30 -5.16
C ALA A 95 -2.46 -10.62 -6.53
N ILE A 96 -2.92 -9.37 -6.52
CA ILE A 96 -2.81 -8.47 -7.67
C ILE A 96 -1.57 -7.58 -7.48
N PRO A 97 -0.53 -7.69 -8.31
CA PRO A 97 0.65 -6.84 -8.21
C PRO A 97 0.34 -5.39 -8.52
N VAL A 98 0.91 -4.52 -7.70
CA VAL A 98 0.78 -3.06 -7.78
C VAL A 98 2.19 -2.46 -7.82
N LEU A 99 2.48 -1.59 -8.78
CA LEU A 99 3.84 -1.05 -8.95
C LEU A 99 3.86 0.29 -9.67
N LEU A 100 4.97 1.03 -9.51
CA LEU A 100 5.23 2.25 -10.25
C LEU A 100 5.58 1.96 -11.73
N PRO A 101 5.36 2.91 -12.67
CA PRO A 101 5.52 2.68 -14.11
C PRO A 101 6.94 2.30 -14.51
N ASN A 102 7.94 2.86 -13.82
CA ASN A 102 9.35 2.58 -14.05
C ASN A 102 9.79 1.16 -13.62
N ARG A 103 8.91 0.37 -12.99
CA ARG A 103 9.20 -1.01 -12.55
C ARG A 103 8.60 -2.07 -13.48
N VAL A 104 7.70 -1.69 -14.39
CA VAL A 104 6.90 -2.63 -15.18
C VAL A 104 7.76 -3.60 -15.98
N ALA A 105 8.75 -3.10 -16.73
CA ALA A 105 9.59 -3.95 -17.57
C ALA A 105 10.31 -5.05 -16.75
N LYS A 106 10.96 -4.67 -15.64
CA LYS A 106 11.72 -5.61 -14.80
C LYS A 106 10.81 -6.61 -14.08
N VAL A 107 9.66 -6.17 -13.59
CA VAL A 107 8.71 -7.06 -12.89
C VAL A 107 8.06 -8.05 -13.87
N ARG A 108 7.79 -7.62 -15.11
CA ARG A 108 7.24 -8.50 -16.16
C ARG A 108 8.15 -9.66 -16.52
N GLU A 109 9.46 -9.51 -16.41
CA GLU A 109 10.42 -10.60 -16.65
C GLU A 109 10.40 -11.67 -15.55
N LEU A 110 9.91 -11.34 -14.35
CA LEU A 110 9.94 -12.22 -13.18
C LEU A 110 8.58 -12.86 -12.87
N LEU A 111 7.49 -12.23 -13.30
CA LEU A 111 6.14 -12.74 -13.06
C LEU A 111 5.68 -13.68 -14.18
N PRO A 112 4.77 -14.63 -13.86
CA PRO A 112 4.14 -15.47 -14.87
C PRO A 112 3.54 -14.67 -16.04
N ALA A 113 3.57 -15.26 -17.23
CA ALA A 113 2.94 -14.67 -18.39
C ALA A 113 1.42 -14.53 -18.17
N GLY A 114 0.88 -13.35 -18.48
CA GLY A 114 -0.55 -13.07 -18.32
C GLY A 114 -0.97 -12.58 -16.93
N THR A 115 -0.07 -12.47 -15.95
CA THR A 115 -0.41 -11.87 -14.65
C THR A 115 -0.93 -10.44 -14.85
N GLU A 116 -2.08 -10.11 -14.29
CA GLU A 116 -2.60 -8.74 -14.33
C GLU A 116 -1.70 -7.82 -13.48
N LEU A 117 -1.55 -6.55 -13.85
CA LEU A 117 -0.79 -5.56 -13.05
C LEU A 117 -1.59 -4.28 -12.94
N LEU A 118 -1.62 -3.68 -11.75
CA LEU A 118 -2.07 -2.31 -11.55
C LEU A 118 -0.86 -1.37 -11.53
N ILE A 119 -0.84 -0.44 -12.49
CA ILE A 119 0.28 0.50 -12.65
C ILE A 119 -0.09 1.83 -12.00
N LEU A 120 0.58 2.12 -10.90
CA LEU A 120 0.39 3.35 -10.14
C LEU A 120 0.90 4.56 -10.92
N GLN A 121 0.29 5.72 -10.66
CA GLN A 121 0.70 7.01 -11.18
C GLN A 121 1.21 7.87 -10.04
N VAL A 122 2.37 8.50 -10.26
CA VAL A 122 2.98 9.42 -9.30
C VAL A 122 2.44 10.83 -9.56
N ARG A 123 2.16 11.60 -8.50
CA ARG A 123 1.78 13.02 -8.64
C ARG A 123 2.95 13.84 -9.20
N SER A 124 2.65 14.71 -10.17
CA SER A 124 3.61 15.68 -10.71
C SER A 124 3.76 16.91 -9.82
N VAL A 125 2.64 17.49 -9.35
CA VAL A 125 2.59 18.58 -8.37
C VAL A 125 1.45 18.29 -7.40
N PRO A 126 1.70 18.26 -6.09
CA PRO A 126 0.65 17.98 -5.12
C PRO A 126 -0.27 19.21 -4.96
N SER A 127 -1.57 19.00 -5.11
CA SER A 127 -2.61 20.00 -4.85
C SER A 127 -2.56 20.58 -3.43
N SER A 128 -1.95 19.84 -2.48
CA SER A 128 -1.71 20.30 -1.10
C SER A 128 -0.78 21.51 -1.01
N LEU A 129 0.02 21.80 -2.05
CA LEU A 129 0.79 23.03 -2.14
C LEU A 129 -0.03 24.22 -2.63
N GLY A 130 -1.22 24.02 -3.19
CA GLY A 130 -2.04 25.08 -3.79
C GLY A 130 -2.37 26.23 -2.83
N GLY A 131 -2.62 25.92 -1.55
CA GLY A 131 -2.86 26.94 -0.51
C GLY A 131 -1.62 27.74 -0.10
N TRP A 132 -0.44 27.36 -0.59
CA TRP A 132 0.85 28.02 -0.36
C TRP A 132 1.37 28.73 -1.60
N LEU A 133 0.57 28.76 -2.67
CA LEU A 133 0.92 29.44 -3.90
C LEU A 133 0.18 30.78 -4.03
N PRO A 134 0.87 31.85 -4.45
CA PRO A 134 2.30 31.90 -4.77
C PRO A 134 3.19 31.73 -3.53
N ALA A 135 4.37 31.14 -3.72
CA ALA A 135 5.32 30.85 -2.64
C ALA A 135 5.62 32.13 -1.82
N PRO A 136 5.45 32.11 -0.49
CA PRO A 136 5.78 33.27 0.33
C PRO A 136 7.29 33.51 0.29
N SER A 137 7.70 34.74 -0.01
CA SER A 137 9.11 35.10 -0.22
C SER A 137 9.96 35.09 1.06
N ASP A 138 9.33 35.10 2.23
CA ASP A 138 9.95 35.16 3.56
C ASP A 138 9.74 33.88 4.40
N ALA A 139 8.97 32.91 3.90
CA ALA A 139 8.65 31.71 4.65
C ALA A 139 9.73 30.63 4.51
N LEU A 140 10.25 30.19 5.66
CA LEU A 140 11.08 29.00 5.77
C LEU A 140 10.19 27.75 5.71
N VAL A 141 10.44 26.84 4.77
CA VAL A 141 9.68 25.60 4.60
C VAL A 141 10.56 24.40 4.91
N GLY A 142 10.11 23.56 5.84
CA GLY A 142 10.76 22.28 6.12
C GLY A 142 10.39 21.23 5.08
N ILE A 143 11.33 20.35 4.75
CA ILE A 143 11.07 19.12 4.01
C ILE A 143 11.60 17.98 4.87
N ALA A 144 10.76 17.04 5.25
CA ALA A 144 11.14 15.91 6.09
C ALA A 144 10.67 14.59 5.51
N SER A 145 11.60 13.64 5.39
CA SER A 145 11.31 12.25 5.02
C SER A 145 12.46 11.34 5.37
N ARG A 146 12.17 10.05 5.54
CA ARG A 146 13.18 9.00 5.59
C ARG A 146 13.68 8.61 4.19
N SER A 147 12.88 8.84 3.15
CA SER A 147 13.24 8.54 1.76
C SER A 147 14.08 9.68 1.16
N GLY A 148 15.31 9.33 0.75
CA GLY A 148 16.20 10.30 0.09
C GLY A 148 15.64 10.79 -1.25
N ASP A 149 14.91 9.94 -1.97
CA ASP A 149 14.31 10.29 -3.25
C ASP A 149 13.07 11.17 -3.08
N PHE A 150 12.28 10.95 -2.02
CA PHE A 150 11.24 11.90 -1.63
C PHE A 150 11.84 13.29 -1.34
N LEU A 151 12.92 13.38 -0.56
CA LEU A 151 13.55 14.66 -0.23
C LEU A 151 14.00 15.42 -1.49
N LYS A 152 14.59 14.71 -2.45
CA LYS A 152 14.98 15.29 -3.74
C LYS A 152 13.77 15.75 -4.53
N LEU A 153 12.74 14.90 -4.64
CA LEU A 153 11.50 15.20 -5.37
C LEU A 153 10.80 16.43 -4.80
N ALA A 154 10.56 16.45 -3.48
CA ALA A 154 9.88 17.55 -2.81
C ALA A 154 10.65 18.87 -2.97
N ARG A 155 11.98 18.85 -2.87
CA ARG A 155 12.82 20.03 -3.13
C ARG A 155 12.67 20.53 -4.57
N THR A 156 12.71 19.63 -5.55
CA THR A 156 12.55 19.98 -6.97
C THR A 156 11.18 20.59 -7.25
N VAL A 157 10.12 20.00 -6.69
CA VAL A 157 8.75 20.49 -6.85
C VAL A 157 8.58 21.86 -6.21
N LEU A 158 9.07 22.07 -5.00
CA LEU A 158 9.01 23.37 -4.33
C LEU A 158 9.83 24.44 -5.06
N ALA A 159 11.02 24.11 -5.56
CA ALA A 159 11.80 25.03 -6.38
C ALA A 159 11.05 25.42 -7.66
N ALA A 160 10.44 24.45 -8.34
CA ALA A 160 9.61 24.70 -9.53
C ALA A 160 8.36 25.53 -9.21
N ALA A 161 7.85 25.44 -7.98
CA ALA A 161 6.72 26.22 -7.49
C ALA A 161 7.12 27.63 -7.00
N GLY A 162 8.39 28.02 -7.13
CA GLY A 162 8.89 29.37 -6.84
C GLY A 162 9.52 29.56 -5.46
N PHE A 163 9.68 28.50 -4.66
CA PHE A 163 10.38 28.59 -3.38
C PHE A 163 11.89 28.73 -3.59
N HIS A 164 12.53 29.67 -2.88
CA HIS A 164 13.97 29.85 -2.96
C HIS A 164 14.71 28.66 -2.31
N PRO A 165 15.80 28.13 -2.89
CA PRO A 165 16.52 27.00 -2.30
C PRO A 165 16.97 27.23 -0.85
N ASP A 166 17.38 28.46 -0.52
CA ASP A 166 17.81 28.82 0.84
C ASP A 166 16.66 28.95 1.86
N SER A 167 15.40 29.01 1.39
CA SER A 167 14.24 28.97 2.27
C SER A 167 13.78 27.54 2.58
N LEU A 168 14.50 26.52 2.10
CA LEU A 168 14.16 25.11 2.31
C LEU A 168 15.06 24.44 3.36
N VAL A 169 14.46 23.88 4.41
CA VAL A 169 15.16 23.12 5.46
C VAL A 169 14.93 21.63 5.25
N LEU A 170 15.91 20.95 4.65
CA LEU A 170 15.83 19.51 4.41
C LEU A 170 16.25 18.70 5.65
N ARG A 171 15.41 17.75 6.05
CA ARG A 171 15.63 16.84 7.18
C ARG A 171 15.44 15.39 6.77
N ASP A 172 16.53 14.64 6.87
CA ASP A 172 16.54 13.19 6.73
C ASP A 172 16.16 12.55 8.05
N ALA A 173 14.97 11.97 8.11
CA ALA A 173 14.40 11.38 9.32
C ALA A 173 15.09 10.09 9.79
N ARG A 174 16.10 9.61 9.04
CA ARG A 174 16.98 8.51 9.48
C ARG A 174 18.10 8.99 10.41
N LYS A 175 18.38 10.29 10.45
CA LYS A 175 19.46 10.87 11.25
C LYS A 175 19.00 11.18 12.66
N ALA A 176 19.93 11.10 13.61
CA ALA A 176 19.72 11.63 14.95
C ALA A 176 19.37 13.14 14.88
N ASP A 177 18.47 13.58 15.77
CA ASP A 177 18.03 14.98 15.89
C ASP A 177 17.48 15.62 14.61
N TRP A 178 16.93 14.82 13.70
CA TRP A 178 16.39 15.31 12.42
C TRP A 178 15.28 16.37 12.57
N HIS A 179 14.60 16.41 13.72
CA HIS A 179 13.56 17.39 14.04
C HIS A 179 14.08 18.83 14.20
N ARG A 180 15.40 19.03 14.38
CA ARG A 180 15.99 20.34 14.64
C ARG A 180 15.61 21.34 13.54
N GLY A 181 15.27 22.57 13.88
CA GLY A 181 14.93 23.59 12.88
C GLY A 181 13.49 23.50 12.34
N LEU A 182 12.79 22.37 12.47
CA LEU A 182 11.43 22.21 11.90
C LEU A 182 10.39 23.08 12.60
N LYS A 183 10.54 23.33 13.91
CA LYS A 183 9.63 24.22 14.66
C LYS A 183 9.77 25.69 14.26
N GLN A 184 10.86 26.06 13.59
CA GLN A 184 11.11 27.41 13.08
C GLN A 184 10.58 27.59 11.65
N THR A 185 10.10 26.52 11.01
CA THR A 185 9.52 26.58 9.67
C THR A 185 8.03 26.94 9.75
N ALA A 186 7.54 27.63 8.73
CA ALA A 186 6.12 27.98 8.61
C ALA A 186 5.25 26.72 8.38
N ALA A 187 5.81 25.72 7.70
CA ALA A 187 5.24 24.39 7.54
C ALA A 187 6.31 23.36 7.14
N VAL A 188 5.98 22.08 7.30
CA VAL A 188 6.84 20.95 6.96
C VAL A 188 6.15 20.08 5.90
N VAL A 189 6.72 20.04 4.70
CA VAL A 189 6.34 19.13 3.63
C VAL A 189 6.93 17.75 3.93
N CYS A 190 6.07 16.73 4.01
CA CYS A 190 6.49 15.39 4.40
C CYS A 190 5.60 14.30 3.80
N ASP A 191 6.14 13.08 3.79
CA ASP A 191 5.38 11.87 3.41
C ASP A 191 4.43 11.43 4.53
N SER A 192 3.58 10.46 4.19
CA SER A 192 2.51 9.94 5.04
C SER A 192 2.99 9.31 6.36
N LEU A 193 4.20 8.75 6.39
CA LEU A 193 4.81 8.16 7.58
C LEU A 193 5.47 9.23 8.44
N THR A 194 6.34 10.03 7.83
CA THR A 194 7.08 11.09 8.54
C THR A 194 6.14 12.10 9.17
N ALA A 195 4.98 12.36 8.56
CA ALA A 195 3.95 13.23 9.13
C ALA A 195 3.49 12.78 10.53
N SER A 196 3.40 11.47 10.79
CA SER A 196 3.01 10.94 12.11
C SER A 196 4.13 11.03 13.16
N GLU A 197 5.36 11.27 12.72
CA GLU A 197 6.55 11.40 13.57
C GLU A 197 6.93 12.88 13.83
N LEU A 198 6.22 13.83 13.21
CA LEU A 198 6.56 15.24 13.36
C LEU A 198 6.38 15.73 14.79
N PRO A 199 7.24 16.66 15.27
CA PRO A 199 7.10 17.24 16.59
C PRO A 199 5.77 17.99 16.72
N SER A 200 5.17 17.94 17.92
CA SER A 200 4.01 18.76 18.25
C SER A 200 4.30 20.26 17.98
N GLY A 201 3.37 20.92 17.31
CA GLY A 201 3.47 22.33 16.92
C GLY A 201 4.03 22.57 15.51
N CYS A 202 4.52 21.54 14.82
CA CYS A 202 4.81 21.63 13.40
C CYS A 202 3.52 21.52 12.56
N ARG A 203 3.34 22.41 11.60
CA ARG A 203 2.26 22.30 10.61
C ARG A 203 2.69 21.36 9.48
N ALA A 204 2.13 20.15 9.46
CA ALA A 204 2.41 19.18 8.41
C ALA A 204 1.66 19.54 7.10
N ILE A 205 2.36 19.49 5.97
CA ILE A 205 1.78 19.47 4.63
C ILE A 205 2.09 18.09 4.06
N LEU A 206 1.06 17.27 3.89
CA LEU A 206 1.21 15.95 3.30
C LEU A 206 1.46 16.08 1.81
N PHE A 207 2.56 15.49 1.36
CA PHE A 207 2.87 15.28 -0.04
C PHE A 207 2.58 13.81 -0.35
N ALA A 208 1.34 13.54 -0.75
CA ALA A 208 0.93 12.23 -1.26
C ALA A 208 1.71 11.92 -2.55
N LEU A 209 2.33 10.74 -2.61
CA LEU A 209 3.11 10.34 -3.78
C LEU A 209 2.21 9.82 -4.90
N LEU A 210 1.10 9.17 -4.55
CA LEU A 210 0.18 8.57 -5.51
C LEU A 210 -0.89 9.54 -5.95
N SER A 211 -1.20 9.54 -7.24
CA SER A 211 -2.28 10.35 -7.79
C SER A 211 -3.64 9.92 -7.25
N GLU A 212 -4.59 10.85 -7.27
CA GLU A 212 -5.99 10.55 -6.90
C GLU A 212 -6.61 9.52 -7.84
N SER A 213 -6.21 9.52 -9.13
CA SER A 213 -6.63 8.51 -10.10
C SER A 213 -6.19 7.10 -9.69
N SER A 214 -4.94 6.91 -9.27
CA SER A 214 -4.47 5.59 -8.83
C SER A 214 -5.10 5.16 -7.52
N ILE A 215 -5.34 6.09 -6.60
CA ILE A 215 -6.09 5.77 -5.37
C ILE A 215 -7.52 5.33 -5.71
N ALA A 216 -8.22 6.06 -6.58
CA ALA A 216 -9.57 5.71 -7.01
C ALA A 216 -9.63 4.37 -7.75
N GLU A 217 -8.63 4.07 -8.57
CA GLU A 217 -8.49 2.79 -9.27
C GLU A 217 -8.33 1.62 -8.27
N LEU A 218 -7.44 1.77 -7.28
CA LEU A 218 -7.25 0.76 -6.24
C LEU A 218 -8.52 0.55 -5.39
N GLN A 219 -9.23 1.62 -5.06
CA GLN A 219 -10.51 1.55 -4.35
C GLN A 219 -11.57 0.83 -5.18
N SER A 220 -11.70 1.18 -6.46
CA SER A 220 -12.65 0.55 -7.38
C SER A 220 -12.36 -0.94 -7.55
N TYR A 221 -11.09 -1.32 -7.65
CA TYR A 221 -10.67 -2.73 -7.72
C TYR A 221 -11.02 -3.48 -6.43
N ALA A 222 -10.69 -2.90 -5.28
CA ALA A 222 -11.01 -3.46 -3.97
C ALA A 222 -12.52 -3.66 -3.78
N GLU A 223 -13.34 -2.70 -4.22
CA GLU A 223 -14.79 -2.81 -4.18
C GLU A 223 -15.31 -3.91 -5.10
N PHE A 224 -14.81 -3.97 -6.35
CA PHE A 224 -15.18 -4.99 -7.32
C PHE A 224 -14.92 -6.41 -6.80
N VAL A 225 -13.73 -6.64 -6.22
CA VAL A 225 -13.34 -7.96 -5.69
C VAL A 225 -14.15 -8.36 -4.45
N ASN A 226 -14.50 -7.39 -3.59
CA ASN A 226 -15.27 -7.65 -2.37
C ASN A 226 -16.78 -7.78 -2.60
N GLN A 227 -17.28 -7.51 -3.80
CA GLN A 227 -18.68 -7.75 -4.11
C GLN A 227 -18.97 -9.26 -4.02
N PRO A 228 -20.06 -9.67 -3.34
CA PRO A 228 -20.46 -11.06 -3.32
C PRO A 228 -20.62 -11.53 -4.77
N ILE A 229 -20.12 -12.73 -5.07
CA ILE A 229 -20.43 -13.41 -6.32
C ILE A 229 -21.91 -13.78 -6.27
N GLU A 230 -22.79 -12.83 -6.59
CA GLU A 230 -24.21 -13.08 -6.79
C GLU A 230 -24.36 -13.87 -8.09
N SER A 231 -24.29 -15.20 -7.94
CA SER A 231 -24.85 -16.23 -8.83
C SER A 231 -24.65 -16.03 -10.35
N LEU A 232 -23.65 -16.76 -10.88
CA LEU A 232 -23.69 -17.31 -12.24
C LEU A 232 -24.78 -18.39 -12.36
#